data_AF-A0AAD2FLX3-F1
#
_entry.id   AF-A0AAD2FLX3-F1
#
_cell.length_a   1.000
_cell.length_b   1.000
_cell.length_c   1.000
_cell.angle_alpha   90.00
_cell.angle_beta   90.00
_cell.angle_gamma   90.00
#
_symmetry.space_group_name_H-M   'P 1'
#
loop_
_entity.id
_entity.type
_entity.pdbx_description
1 polymer ?
#
loop_
_entity_poly.entity_id
_entity_poly.type
_entity_poly.pdbx_seq_one_letter_code
_entity_poly.pdbx_strand_id
1 'polypeptide(L)'
;MQKINTSETDTTSDLEQAYSSQDSMVKHVTFNEIVQCRKTISREDYTELEAHQSWLSREEMAKMTERQFKTAARMESGKESKRESTYRGLECLSAKGEAELNGVIQYCIDAVMDENDRQFDLFEKIQDSEMIALASMACSAESIQKAMRRGESDAREAKRCYRRMRDMEASAGNNNNDSTSSFSVSDEHPSRTIPILKTGNAKGDICESALPQTQQVMC
;
A
#
# COMPACT_ATOMS: atom_id res chain seq x y z
N MET A 1 -45.69 20.64 -56.81
CA MET A 1 -45.84 20.96 -55.39
C MET A 1 -46.34 19.71 -54.67
N GLN A 2 -45.43 18.98 -54.02
CA GLN A 2 -45.73 17.74 -53.29
C GLN A 2 -45.86 18.07 -51.80
N LYS A 3 -46.96 17.62 -51.17
CA LYS A 3 -47.19 17.74 -49.73
C LYS A 3 -46.63 16.49 -49.05
N ILE A 4 -45.65 16.67 -48.16
CA ILE A 4 -45.10 15.61 -47.33
C ILE A 4 -45.91 15.63 -46.02
N ASN A 5 -46.65 14.56 -45.75
CA ASN A 5 -47.30 14.30 -44.47
C ASN A 5 -46.32 13.57 -43.56
N THR A 6 -45.84 14.24 -42.52
CA THR A 6 -45.12 13.63 -41.40
C THR A 6 -46.12 13.31 -40.28
N SER A 7 -46.43 12.03 -40.13
CA SER A 7 -47.18 11.50 -38.98
C SER A 7 -46.22 11.28 -37.82
N GLU A 8 -46.31 12.12 -36.80
CA GLU A 8 -45.66 11.94 -35.50
C GLU A 8 -46.42 10.87 -34.72
N THR A 9 -45.76 9.73 -34.45
CA THR A 9 -46.28 8.70 -33.54
C THR A 9 -45.65 8.89 -32.18
N ASP A 10 -46.39 9.56 -31.30
CA ASP A 10 -46.14 9.65 -29.86
C ASP A 10 -46.12 8.24 -29.27
N THR A 11 -44.92 7.75 -28.92
CA THR A 11 -44.70 6.40 -28.38
C THR A 11 -43.82 6.48 -27.12
N THR A 12 -44.13 7.42 -26.23
CA THR A 12 -43.24 7.81 -25.13
C THR A 12 -43.93 7.82 -23.75
N SER A 13 -44.98 7.02 -23.57
CA SER A 13 -45.83 7.07 -22.36
C SER A 13 -45.84 5.80 -21.50
N ASP A 14 -45.36 4.65 -21.99
CA ASP A 14 -45.63 3.35 -21.34
C ASP A 14 -44.38 2.67 -20.72
N LEU A 15 -43.24 3.36 -20.64
CA LEU A 15 -42.00 2.82 -20.04
C LEU A 15 -41.68 3.36 -18.64
N GLU A 16 -42.45 4.32 -18.12
CA GLU A 16 -42.20 4.93 -16.80
C GLU A 16 -42.78 4.15 -15.61
N GLN A 17 -43.61 3.12 -15.83
CA GLN A 17 -44.36 2.48 -14.75
C GLN A 17 -43.79 1.14 -14.23
N ALA A 18 -42.56 0.78 -14.60
CA ALA A 18 -41.90 -0.45 -14.15
C ALA A 18 -40.72 -0.26 -13.18
N TYR A 19 -40.38 0.98 -12.78
CA TYR A 19 -39.45 1.24 -11.66
C TYR A 19 -40.14 1.18 -10.29
N SER A 20 -41.12 0.27 -10.18
CA SER A 20 -41.83 -0.08 -8.96
C SER A 20 -40.84 -0.68 -7.95
N SER A 21 -40.40 0.16 -7.01
CA SER A 21 -40.03 -0.22 -5.65
C SER A 21 -39.09 -1.42 -5.53
N GLN A 22 -37.87 -1.29 -6.07
CA GLN A 22 -36.74 -1.96 -5.43
C GLN A 22 -36.49 -1.23 -4.11
N ASP A 23 -37.22 -1.66 -3.09
CA ASP A 23 -36.94 -1.38 -1.69
C ASP A 23 -35.46 -1.69 -1.48
N SER A 24 -34.64 -0.65 -1.52
CA SER A 24 -33.19 -0.77 -1.48
C SER A 24 -32.86 -1.29 -0.10
N MET A 25 -32.75 -2.62 0.03
CA MET A 25 -32.37 -3.25 1.29
C MET A 25 -31.12 -2.54 1.77
N VAL A 26 -31.29 -1.75 2.83
CA VAL A 26 -30.22 -0.98 3.43
C VAL A 26 -29.14 -2.00 3.80
N LYS A 27 -28.04 -1.98 3.03
CA LYS A 27 -26.94 -2.91 3.26
C LYS A 27 -26.27 -2.48 4.56
N HIS A 28 -26.61 -3.16 5.64
CA HIS A 28 -25.95 -2.96 6.91
C HIS A 28 -24.54 -3.54 6.85
N VAL A 29 -23.53 -2.69 7.00
CA VAL A 29 -22.14 -3.12 7.18
C VAL A 29 -21.99 -3.61 8.61
N THR A 30 -21.87 -4.92 8.79
CA THR A 30 -21.54 -5.51 10.09
C THR A 30 -20.04 -5.70 10.18
N PHE A 31 -19.41 -5.09 11.19
CA PHE A 31 -18.01 -5.35 11.50
C PHE A 31 -17.89 -6.67 12.27
N ASN A 32 -16.84 -7.44 11.98
CA ASN A 32 -16.52 -8.59 12.81
C ASN A 32 -16.04 -8.06 14.18
N GLU A 33 -16.68 -8.48 15.26
CA GLU A 33 -16.32 -8.10 16.63
C GLU A 33 -14.91 -8.57 17.01
N ILE A 34 -14.42 -9.61 16.33
CA ILE A 34 -13.10 -10.19 16.57
C ILE A 34 -12.06 -9.45 15.70
N VAL A 35 -11.24 -8.63 16.34
CA VAL A 35 -10.06 -8.03 15.73
C VAL A 35 -9.01 -9.12 15.47
N GLN A 36 -8.81 -9.48 14.20
CA GLN A 36 -7.75 -10.39 13.80
C GLN A 36 -6.41 -9.65 13.71
N CYS A 37 -5.64 -9.68 14.80
CA CYS A 37 -4.27 -9.19 14.79
C CYS A 37 -3.33 -10.20 14.13
N ARG A 38 -2.82 -9.90 12.94
CA ARG A 38 -1.73 -10.66 12.32
C ARG A 38 -0.40 -9.99 12.64
N LYS A 39 0.54 -10.74 13.19
CA LYS A 39 1.92 -10.26 13.36
C LYS A 39 2.61 -10.30 12.00
N THR A 40 2.88 -9.13 11.44
CA THR A 40 3.77 -8.98 10.30
C THR A 40 5.21 -9.00 10.79
N ILE A 41 5.99 -9.94 10.27
CA ILE A 41 7.44 -10.02 10.51
C ILE A 41 8.12 -9.08 9.51
N SER A 42 9.06 -8.26 9.97
CA SER A 42 9.85 -7.41 9.06
C SER A 42 10.66 -8.30 8.12
N ARG A 43 10.88 -7.85 6.88
CA ARG A 43 11.71 -8.58 5.92
C ARG A 43 13.14 -8.82 6.43
N GLU A 44 13.62 -7.94 7.30
CA GLU A 44 14.95 -8.01 7.92
C GLU A 44 15.03 -9.10 9.00
N ASP A 45 13.88 -9.56 9.51
CA ASP A 45 13.79 -10.57 10.55
C ASP A 45 13.57 -11.98 9.97
N TYR A 46 13.60 -12.14 8.64
CA TYR A 46 13.40 -13.45 8.01
C TYR A 46 14.63 -14.32 8.23
N THR A 47 14.40 -15.59 8.56
CA THR A 47 15.48 -16.59 8.49
C THR A 47 15.94 -16.75 7.04
N GLU A 48 17.18 -17.21 6.81
CA GLU A 48 17.69 -17.43 5.46
C GLU A 48 16.82 -18.41 4.66
N LEU A 49 16.25 -19.42 5.34
CA LEU A 49 15.32 -20.36 4.75
C LEU A 49 14.00 -19.69 4.35
N GLU A 50 13.42 -18.88 5.24
CA GLU A 50 12.19 -18.12 4.94
C GLU A 50 12.44 -17.12 3.83
N ALA A 51 13.57 -16.42 3.83
CA ALA A 51 13.94 -15.54 2.74
C ALA A 51 13.98 -16.33 1.43
N HIS A 52 14.78 -17.40 1.35
CA HIS A 52 14.87 -18.23 0.14
C HIS A 52 13.50 -18.76 -0.33
N GLN A 53 12.58 -19.11 0.58
CA GLN A 53 11.24 -19.59 0.24
C GLN A 53 10.24 -18.47 -0.09
N SER A 54 10.43 -17.28 0.46
CA SER A 54 9.54 -16.13 0.28
C SER A 54 9.75 -15.44 -1.06
N TRP A 55 10.94 -15.59 -1.64
CA TRP A 55 11.26 -15.02 -2.94
C TRP A 55 11.00 -16.02 -4.05
N LEU A 56 10.19 -15.62 -5.02
CA LEU A 56 10.18 -16.29 -6.31
C LEU A 56 11.58 -16.22 -6.90
N SER A 57 12.10 -17.35 -7.38
CA SER A 57 13.28 -17.36 -8.23
C SER A 57 13.07 -16.46 -9.45
N ARG A 58 14.16 -15.98 -10.06
CA ARG A 58 14.06 -15.15 -11.26
C ARG A 58 13.31 -15.89 -12.38
N GLU A 59 13.50 -17.19 -12.48
CA GLU A 59 12.81 -18.06 -13.44
C GLU A 59 11.30 -18.16 -13.15
N GLU A 60 10.91 -18.30 -11.89
CA GLU A 60 9.49 -18.32 -11.50
C GLU A 60 8.83 -16.97 -11.74
N MET A 61 9.51 -15.87 -11.42
CA MET A 61 9.03 -14.52 -11.68
C MET A 61 8.82 -14.31 -13.19
N ALA A 62 9.78 -14.71 -14.03
CA ALA A 62 9.64 -14.63 -15.47
C ALA A 62 8.44 -15.44 -16.00
N LYS A 63 8.25 -16.67 -15.51
CA LYS A 63 7.09 -17.52 -15.87
C LYS A 63 5.76 -16.91 -15.43
N MET A 64 5.71 -16.31 -14.25
CA MET A 64 4.51 -15.64 -13.74
C MET A 64 4.16 -14.43 -14.61
N THR A 65 5.15 -13.59 -14.91
CA THR A 65 5.01 -12.42 -15.79
C THR A 65 4.56 -12.82 -17.19
N GLU A 66 5.13 -13.87 -17.78
CA GLU A 66 4.70 -14.40 -19.08
C GLU A 66 3.22 -14.84 -19.07
N ARG A 67 2.78 -15.52 -17.99
CA ARG A 67 1.37 -15.92 -17.82
C ARG A 67 0.44 -14.72 -17.69
N GLN A 68 0.87 -13.67 -16.97
CA GLN A 68 0.12 -12.43 -16.86
C GLN A 68 -0.04 -11.76 -18.23
N PHE A 69 1.04 -11.63 -19.01
CA PHE A 69 0.98 -11.06 -20.36
C PHE A 69 0.08 -11.86 -21.31
N LYS A 70 0.14 -13.20 -21.27
CA LYS A 70 -0.78 -14.04 -22.06
C LYS A 70 -2.24 -13.83 -21.67
N THR A 71 -2.50 -13.62 -20.38
CA THR A 71 -3.86 -13.38 -19.87
C THR A 71 -4.34 -11.97 -20.24
N ALA A 72 -3.46 -10.96 -20.16
CA ALA A 72 -3.72 -9.59 -20.58
C ALA A 72 -4.01 -9.50 -22.09
N ALA A 73 -3.20 -10.17 -22.93
CA ALA A 73 -3.45 -10.22 -24.38
C ALA A 73 -4.81 -10.89 -24.70
N ARG A 74 -5.21 -11.91 -23.92
CA ARG A 74 -6.54 -12.53 -24.05
C ARG A 74 -7.65 -11.55 -23.66
N MET A 75 -7.49 -10.82 -22.56
CA MET A 75 -8.41 -9.77 -22.12
C MET A 75 -8.59 -8.69 -23.19
N GLU A 76 -7.49 -8.22 -23.78
CA GLU A 76 -7.49 -7.21 -24.84
C GLU A 76 -8.19 -7.71 -26.11
N SER A 77 -8.08 -9.00 -26.40
CA SER A 77 -8.85 -9.63 -27.49
C SER A 77 -10.36 -9.79 -27.21
N GLY A 78 -10.85 -9.33 -26.05
CA GLY A 78 -12.26 -9.38 -25.65
C GLY A 78 -12.77 -10.78 -25.32
N LYS A 79 -11.86 -11.75 -25.12
CA LYS A 79 -12.24 -13.12 -24.73
C LYS A 79 -12.53 -13.17 -23.24
N GLU A 80 -13.43 -14.06 -22.82
CA GLU A 80 -13.68 -14.29 -21.40
C GLU A 80 -12.50 -14.96 -20.69
N SER A 81 -12.37 -14.70 -19.38
CA SER A 81 -11.34 -15.31 -18.56
C SER A 81 -11.54 -16.82 -18.43
N LYS A 82 -10.49 -17.55 -18.09
CA LYS A 82 -10.63 -18.98 -17.77
C LYS A 82 -11.31 -19.11 -16.41
N ARG A 83 -12.00 -20.23 -16.16
CA ARG A 83 -12.76 -20.49 -14.91
C ARG A 83 -11.94 -20.26 -13.62
N GLU A 84 -10.63 -20.50 -13.66
CA GLU A 84 -9.71 -20.35 -12.51
C GLU A 84 -8.87 -19.06 -12.56
N SER A 85 -9.18 -18.16 -13.49
CA SER A 85 -8.41 -16.94 -13.73
C SER A 85 -9.33 -15.73 -13.74
N THR A 86 -8.88 -14.66 -13.10
CA THR A 86 -9.56 -13.36 -13.10
C THR A 86 -8.75 -12.34 -13.90
N TYR A 87 -9.44 -11.39 -14.52
CA TYR A 87 -8.78 -10.23 -15.12
C TYR A 87 -8.41 -9.14 -14.12
N ARG A 88 -8.93 -9.25 -12.89
CA ARG A 88 -8.62 -8.33 -11.80
C ARG A 88 -7.11 -8.24 -11.55
N GLY A 89 -6.57 -7.03 -11.59
CA GLY A 89 -5.14 -6.75 -11.41
C GLY A 89 -4.32 -6.79 -12.70
N LEU A 90 -4.94 -7.00 -13.87
CA LEU A 90 -4.28 -6.95 -15.18
C LEU A 90 -4.68 -5.71 -15.99
N GLU A 91 -5.46 -4.79 -15.41
CA GLU A 91 -5.98 -3.60 -16.07
C GLU A 91 -4.83 -2.74 -16.59
N CYS A 92 -3.77 -2.57 -15.78
CA CYS A 92 -2.58 -1.79 -16.14
C CYS A 92 -1.64 -2.49 -17.14
N LEU A 93 -1.92 -3.72 -17.56
CA LEU A 93 -1.08 -4.46 -18.52
C LEU A 93 -1.56 -4.34 -19.97
N SER A 94 -2.72 -3.72 -20.21
CA SER A 94 -3.20 -3.42 -21.55
C SER A 94 -3.51 -1.94 -21.68
N ALA A 95 -3.26 -1.35 -22.86
CA ALA A 95 -3.49 0.07 -23.08
C ALA A 95 -4.97 0.46 -22.89
N LYS A 96 -5.88 -0.43 -23.27
CA LYS A 96 -7.31 -0.25 -23.06
C LYS A 96 -7.67 -0.27 -21.57
N GLY A 97 -7.20 -1.26 -20.82
CA GLY A 97 -7.47 -1.37 -19.38
C GLY A 97 -6.87 -0.20 -18.60
N GLU A 98 -5.69 0.28 -19.00
CA GLU A 98 -5.06 1.47 -18.42
C GLU A 98 -5.91 2.72 -18.70
N ALA A 99 -6.40 2.90 -19.93
CA ALA A 99 -7.28 4.02 -20.27
C ALA A 99 -8.61 3.97 -19.49
N GLU A 100 -9.22 2.80 -19.35
CA GLU A 100 -10.44 2.60 -18.54
C GLU A 100 -10.19 2.91 -17.06
N LEU A 101 -9.09 2.41 -16.50
CA LEU A 101 -8.70 2.68 -15.12
C LEU A 101 -8.48 4.19 -14.89
N ASN A 102 -7.78 4.86 -15.81
CA ASN A 102 -7.57 6.30 -15.76
C ASN A 102 -8.90 7.06 -15.85
N GLY A 103 -9.85 6.60 -16.67
CA GLY A 103 -11.19 7.17 -16.73
C GLY A 103 -11.96 7.05 -15.41
N VAL A 104 -11.88 5.89 -14.75
CA VAL A 104 -12.49 5.68 -13.42
C VAL A 104 -11.81 6.56 -12.36
N ILE A 105 -10.48 6.65 -12.38
CA ILE A 105 -9.73 7.53 -11.47
C ILE A 105 -10.18 8.98 -11.68
N GLN A 106 -10.23 9.44 -12.93
CA GLN A 106 -10.66 10.80 -13.25
C GLN A 106 -12.10 11.05 -12.79
N TYR A 107 -13.03 10.13 -13.06
CA TYR A 107 -14.41 10.24 -12.57
C TYR A 107 -14.49 10.34 -11.05
N CYS A 108 -13.69 9.57 -10.31
CA CYS A 108 -13.62 9.65 -8.85
C CYS A 108 -13.06 11.00 -8.38
N ILE A 109 -12.04 11.54 -9.06
CA ILE A 109 -11.48 12.87 -8.78
C ILE A 109 -12.57 13.92 -9.02
N ASP A 110 -13.21 13.90 -10.19
CA ASP A 110 -14.26 14.83 -10.57
C ASP A 110 -15.40 14.82 -9.54
N ALA A 111 -15.87 13.63 -9.14
CA ALA A 111 -16.93 13.50 -8.13
C ALA A 111 -16.54 14.10 -6.76
N VAL A 112 -15.27 14.00 -6.35
CA VAL A 112 -14.78 14.62 -5.12
C VAL A 112 -14.66 16.13 -5.27
N MET A 113 -14.20 16.61 -6.42
CA MET A 113 -14.07 18.04 -6.69
C MET A 113 -15.43 18.71 -6.80
N ASP A 114 -16.40 18.08 -7.46
CA ASP A 114 -17.79 18.55 -7.54
C ASP A 114 -18.42 18.65 -6.15
N GLU A 115 -18.18 17.66 -5.28
CA GLU A 115 -18.66 17.71 -3.89
C GLU A 115 -17.95 18.81 -3.09
N ASN A 116 -16.64 19.00 -3.29
CA ASN A 116 -15.91 20.09 -2.64
C ASN A 116 -16.41 21.45 -3.10
N ASP A 117 -16.64 21.65 -4.40
CA ASP A 117 -17.19 22.88 -4.97
C ASP A 117 -18.61 23.11 -4.43
N ARG A 118 -19.45 22.07 -4.38
CA ARG A 118 -20.78 22.13 -3.77
C ARG A 118 -20.71 22.54 -2.30
N GLN A 119 -19.77 21.99 -1.53
CA GLN A 119 -19.55 22.38 -0.14
C GLN A 119 -19.07 23.83 -0.06
N PHE A 120 -18.14 24.23 -0.92
CA PHE A 120 -17.59 25.58 -0.95
C PHE A 120 -18.68 26.62 -1.22
N ASP A 121 -19.52 26.39 -2.22
CA ASP A 121 -20.63 27.26 -2.59
C ASP A 121 -21.71 27.32 -1.50
N LEU A 122 -22.06 26.18 -0.89
CA LEU A 122 -23.04 26.12 0.20
C LEU A 122 -22.53 26.75 1.49
N PHE A 123 -21.22 26.67 1.74
CA PHE A 123 -20.57 27.15 2.95
C PHE A 123 -19.70 28.39 2.72
N GLU A 124 -20.02 29.23 1.71
CA GLU A 124 -19.33 30.49 1.33
C GLU A 124 -18.99 31.44 2.49
N LYS A 125 -19.48 31.19 3.71
CA LYS A 125 -19.27 32.00 4.92
C LYS A 125 -18.72 31.24 6.13
N ILE A 126 -18.34 29.97 6.01
CA ILE A 126 -17.84 29.13 7.11
C ILE A 126 -16.49 28.47 6.73
N GLN A 127 -15.63 29.17 6.01
CA GLN A 127 -14.21 28.82 6.02
C GLN A 127 -13.54 29.48 7.21
N ASP A 128 -13.61 28.81 8.36
CA ASP A 128 -12.77 29.19 9.50
C ASP A 128 -11.38 28.58 9.30
N SER A 129 -10.58 29.26 8.48
CA SER A 129 -9.20 28.88 8.19
C SER A 129 -8.36 28.78 9.47
N GLU A 130 -8.71 29.56 10.49
CA GLU A 130 -8.04 29.54 11.79
C GLU A 130 -8.33 28.23 12.54
N MET A 131 -9.59 27.78 12.56
CA MET A 131 -9.96 26.50 13.16
C MET A 131 -9.33 25.30 12.44
N ILE A 132 -9.25 25.32 11.11
CA ILE A 132 -8.55 24.28 10.34
C ILE A 132 -7.05 24.28 10.69
N ALA A 133 -6.42 25.45 10.76
CA ALA A 133 -5.02 25.57 11.14
C ALA A 133 -4.78 25.05 12.57
N LEU A 134 -5.63 25.39 13.52
CA LEU A 134 -5.56 24.92 14.91
C LEU A 134 -5.72 23.40 15.01
N ALA A 135 -6.71 22.82 14.32
CA ALA A 135 -6.91 21.38 14.28
C ALA A 135 -5.70 20.66 13.64
N SER A 136 -5.21 21.17 12.52
CA SER A 136 -4.03 20.62 11.82
C SER A 136 -2.78 20.67 12.71
N MET A 137 -2.53 21.78 13.39
CA MET A 137 -1.43 21.91 14.36
C MET A 137 -1.57 20.90 15.51
N ALA A 138 -2.77 20.77 16.09
CA ALA A 138 -3.01 19.84 17.19
C ALA A 138 -2.78 18.38 16.76
N CYS A 139 -3.31 17.97 15.61
CA CYS A 139 -3.15 16.61 15.08
C CYS A 139 -1.71 16.31 14.63
N SER A 140 -0.98 17.30 14.12
CA SER A 140 0.38 17.12 13.63
C SER A 140 1.47 17.24 14.70
N ALA A 141 1.15 17.74 15.90
CA ALA A 141 2.12 18.01 16.96
C ALA A 141 3.02 16.81 17.31
N GLU A 142 2.44 15.62 17.51
CA GLU A 142 3.21 14.41 17.86
C GLU A 142 4.12 13.98 16.69
N SER A 143 3.60 14.02 15.47
CA SER A 143 4.35 13.69 14.25
C SER A 143 5.51 14.63 14.03
N ILE A 144 5.30 15.95 14.23
CA ILE A 144 6.36 16.96 14.18
C ILE A 144 7.43 16.67 15.23
N GLN A 145 7.03 16.37 16.47
CA GLN A 145 7.98 16.05 17.54
C GLN A 145 8.78 14.78 17.24
N LYS A 146 8.15 13.75 16.67
CA LYS A 146 8.84 12.53 16.21
C LYS A 146 9.81 12.83 15.07
N ALA A 147 9.39 13.63 14.09
CA ALA A 147 10.22 14.04 12.97
C ALA A 147 11.46 14.82 13.43
N MET A 148 11.29 15.76 14.37
CA MET A 148 12.41 16.50 14.97
C MET A 148 13.40 15.57 15.69
N ARG A 149 12.90 14.68 16.56
CA ARG A 149 13.73 13.69 17.25
C ARG A 149 14.48 12.78 16.27
N ARG A 150 13.84 12.39 15.17
CA ARG A 150 14.47 11.60 14.10
C ARG A 150 15.57 12.40 13.41
N GLY A 151 15.29 13.64 13.00
CA GLY A 151 16.28 14.52 12.38
C GLY A 151 17.51 14.76 13.26
N GLU A 152 17.33 14.92 14.58
CA GLU A 152 18.45 15.01 15.53
C GLU A 152 19.26 13.72 15.65
N SER A 153 18.61 12.56 15.54
CA SER A 153 19.29 11.27 15.49
C SER A 153 20.12 11.15 14.22
N ASP A 154 19.51 11.43 13.07
CA ASP A 154 20.14 11.36 11.76
C ASP A 154 21.32 12.34 11.67
N ALA A 155 21.17 13.56 12.19
CA ALA A 155 22.25 14.55 12.27
C ALA A 155 23.43 14.06 13.13
N ARG A 156 23.17 13.37 14.25
CA ARG A 156 24.23 12.77 15.08
C ARG A 156 24.93 11.62 14.37
N GLU A 157 24.17 10.78 13.67
CA GLU A 157 24.71 9.68 12.87
C GLU A 157 25.58 10.19 11.73
N ALA A 158 25.12 11.16 10.95
CA ALA A 158 25.87 11.80 9.89
C ALA A 158 27.21 12.37 10.39
N LYS A 159 27.20 13.07 11.55
CA LYS A 159 28.43 13.57 12.20
C LYS A 159 29.39 12.46 12.63
N ARG A 160 28.90 11.27 12.99
CA ARG A 160 29.76 10.11 13.30
C ARG A 160 30.38 9.54 12.03
N CYS A 161 29.58 9.35 10.98
CA CYS A 161 30.08 8.86 9.70
C CYS A 161 31.14 9.79 9.09
N TYR A 162 30.90 11.10 9.11
CA TYR A 162 31.87 12.09 8.62
C TYR A 162 33.20 12.02 9.38
N ARG A 163 33.17 11.88 10.71
CA ARG A 163 34.39 11.70 11.51
C ARG A 163 35.14 10.43 11.12
N ARG A 164 34.44 9.29 10.99
CA ARG A 164 35.05 8.03 10.56
C ARG A 164 35.70 8.15 9.18
N MET A 165 35.06 8.82 8.23
CA MET A 165 35.64 9.06 6.90
C MET A 165 36.93 9.87 7.00
N ARG A 166 36.92 10.97 7.75
CA ARG A 166 38.09 11.81 7.98
C ARG A 166 39.24 11.05 8.67
N ASP A 167 38.92 10.20 9.64
CA ASP A 167 39.91 9.39 10.35
C ASP A 167 40.54 8.34 9.42
N MET A 168 39.76 7.74 8.50
CA MET A 168 40.27 6.84 7.46
C MET A 168 41.18 7.57 6.47
N GLU A 169 40.80 8.77 6.01
CA GLU A 169 41.64 9.61 5.13
C GLU A 169 42.97 10.00 5.80
N ALA A 170 42.93 10.40 7.07
CA ALA A 170 44.13 10.74 7.84
C ALA A 170 45.06 9.52 8.02
N SER A 171 44.49 8.34 8.24
CA SER A 171 45.26 7.09 8.38
C SER A 171 45.89 6.65 7.05
N ALA A 172 45.19 6.86 5.92
CA ALA A 172 45.70 6.54 4.59
C ALA A 172 46.87 7.43 4.18
N GLY A 173 46.89 8.70 4.59
CA GLY A 173 47.96 9.65 4.26
C GLY A 173 49.31 9.41 4.96
N ASN A 174 49.34 8.61 6.05
CA ASN A 174 50.55 8.42 6.86
C ASN A 174 51.37 7.17 6.48
N ASN A 175 50.91 6.36 5.52
CA ASN A 175 51.55 5.11 5.12
C ASN A 175 52.54 5.23 3.94
N ASN A 176 52.90 6.46 3.52
CA ASN A 176 53.86 6.65 2.43
C ASN A 176 55.34 6.49 2.83
N ASN A 177 55.64 6.21 4.11
CA ASN A 177 57.00 6.03 4.61
C ASN A 177 57.11 4.82 5.55
N ASP A 178 56.69 3.62 5.16
CA ASP A 178 57.40 2.44 5.65
C ASP A 178 57.10 1.16 4.86
N SER A 179 58.19 0.55 4.40
CA SER A 179 58.39 -0.88 4.21
C SER A 179 57.38 -1.68 3.37
N THR A 180 57.82 -1.97 2.14
CA THR A 180 57.58 -3.23 1.44
C THR A 180 57.73 -4.44 2.38
N SER A 181 56.66 -4.86 3.04
CA SER A 181 56.55 -6.18 3.64
C SER A 181 55.43 -6.92 2.92
N SER A 182 55.78 -8.06 2.34
CA SER A 182 54.86 -8.93 1.60
C SER A 182 53.83 -9.50 2.56
N PHE A 183 52.63 -8.94 2.57
CA PHE A 183 51.52 -9.44 3.36
C PHE A 183 50.87 -10.62 2.63
N SER A 184 51.13 -11.83 3.11
CA SER A 184 50.43 -13.05 2.70
C SER A 184 48.99 -13.00 3.21
N VAL A 185 48.04 -13.00 2.28
CA VAL A 185 46.60 -13.08 2.56
C VAL A 185 46.28 -14.47 3.12
N SER A 186 46.18 -14.57 4.44
CA SER A 186 45.51 -15.68 5.09
C SER A 186 44.03 -15.36 5.13
N ASP A 187 43.25 -16.17 4.42
CA ASP A 187 41.80 -16.12 4.28
C ASP A 187 41.13 -16.58 5.58
N GLU A 188 41.23 -15.76 6.64
CA GLU A 188 40.44 -15.95 7.86
C GLU A 188 39.27 -14.98 7.84
N HIS A 189 38.11 -15.48 7.41
CA HIS A 189 36.82 -14.82 7.59
C HIS A 189 36.61 -14.54 9.09
N PRO A 190 36.60 -13.27 9.53
CA PRO A 190 36.21 -12.96 10.89
C PRO A 190 34.72 -13.29 11.01
N SER A 191 34.42 -14.36 11.75
CA SER A 191 33.07 -14.65 12.23
C SER A 191 32.60 -13.45 13.03
N ARG A 192 31.89 -12.52 12.37
CA ARG A 192 31.20 -11.41 13.01
C ARG A 192 30.03 -12.00 13.77
N THR A 193 30.30 -12.46 14.99
CA THR A 193 29.27 -12.72 15.98
C THR A 193 28.65 -11.37 16.34
N ILE A 194 27.57 -11.02 15.65
CA ILE A 194 26.74 -9.86 16.01
C ILE A 194 26.24 -10.13 17.43
N PRO A 195 26.48 -9.25 18.42
CA PRO A 195 25.90 -9.42 19.73
C PRO A 195 24.39 -9.33 19.58
N ILE A 196 23.72 -10.47 19.74
CA ILE A 196 22.27 -10.56 19.87
C ILE A 196 21.90 -9.67 21.05
N LEU A 197 21.33 -8.51 20.76
CA LEU A 197 20.69 -7.67 21.75
C LEU A 197 19.59 -8.52 22.39
N LYS A 198 19.83 -8.97 23.62
CA LYS A 198 18.80 -9.53 24.50
C LYS A 198 17.73 -8.45 24.65
N THR A 199 16.71 -8.50 23.81
CA THR A 199 15.44 -7.83 24.08
C THR A 199 14.93 -8.41 25.39
N GLY A 200 15.01 -7.62 26.45
CA GLY A 200 14.50 -8.01 27.75
C GLY A 200 13.07 -8.51 27.60
N ASN A 201 12.82 -9.70 28.14
CA ASN A 201 11.48 -10.23 28.35
C ASN A 201 10.67 -9.19 29.14
N ALA A 202 9.94 -8.34 28.44
CA ALA A 202 8.77 -7.71 29.00
C ALA A 202 7.77 -8.85 29.23
N LYS A 203 7.73 -9.35 30.47
CA LYS A 203 6.59 -10.13 30.98
C LYS A 203 5.38 -9.20 30.93
N GLY A 204 4.73 -9.14 29.76
CA GLY A 204 3.36 -8.72 29.68
C GLY A 204 2.54 -9.89 30.19
N ASP A 205 1.89 -9.70 31.33
CA ASP A 205 0.90 -10.62 31.87
C ASP A 205 -0.20 -10.78 30.81
N ILE A 206 -0.14 -11.91 30.10
CA ILE A 206 -1.22 -12.34 29.22
C ILE A 206 -2.29 -12.85 30.17
N CYS A 207 -3.31 -12.02 30.43
CA CYS A 207 -4.55 -12.48 31.03
C CYS A 207 -5.11 -13.60 30.16
N GLU A 208 -4.97 -14.83 30.63
CA GLU A 208 -5.58 -16.03 30.11
C GLU A 208 -7.09 -15.96 30.40
N SER A 209 -7.82 -15.18 29.59
CA SER A 209 -9.28 -15.16 29.67
C SER A 209 -9.84 -16.41 29.01
N ALA A 210 -10.46 -17.24 29.85
CA ALA A 210 -11.09 -18.50 29.53
C ALA A 210 -11.89 -18.49 28.22
N LEU A 211 -11.63 -19.50 27.38
CA LEU A 211 -12.44 -19.85 26.22
C LEU A 211 -13.91 -20.11 26.65
N PRO A 212 -14.92 -19.49 26.01
CA PRO A 212 -16.29 -19.92 26.20
C PRO A 212 -16.52 -21.28 25.54
N GLN A 213 -17.09 -22.21 26.30
CA GLN A 213 -17.56 -23.50 25.81
C GLN A 213 -18.59 -23.28 24.69
N THR A 214 -18.30 -23.83 23.52
CA THR A 214 -19.24 -23.94 22.41
C THR A 214 -20.38 -24.88 22.81
N GLN A 215 -21.59 -24.32 22.99
CA GLN A 215 -22.81 -25.12 23.04
C GLN A 215 -23.07 -25.70 21.65
N GLN A 216 -23.04 -27.03 21.57
CA GLN A 216 -23.58 -27.77 20.43
C GLN A 216 -25.09 -27.53 20.38
N VAL A 217 -25.55 -26.80 19.36
CA VAL A 217 -26.95 -26.82 18.95
C VAL A 217 -27.13 -28.06 18.07
N MET A 218 -27.80 -29.08 18.61
CA MET A 218 -28.32 -30.19 17.79
C MET A 218 -29.48 -29.67 16.94
N CYS A 219 -29.51 -30.15 15.70
CA CYS A 219 -30.41 -29.81 14.60
C CYS A 219 -31.90 -29.80 14.96
#